data_AF-A0A1Q8RZF2-F1
#
_entry.id   AF-A0A1Q8RZF2-F1
#
_cell.length_a   1.000
_cell.length_b   1.000
_cell.length_c   1.000
_cell.angle_alpha   90.00
_cell.angle_beta   90.00
_cell.angle_gamma   90.00
#
_symmetry.space_group_name_H-M   'P 1'
#
loop_
_entity.id
_entity.type
_entity.pdbx_description
1 polymer ?
#
loop_
_entity_poly.entity_id
_entity_poly.type
_entity_poly.pdbx_seq_one_letter_code
_entity_poly.pdbx_strand_id
1 'polypeptide(L)'
;MATSRKRKADEDGDEMSLSPRSSPSAPSRQLSRPSKKVRSNELVGRPLTLPRLLETLDPTQLRTVLERICERHPDIGREVVSSAPRPTVEAAHGVLQEYQEKMKASIPYGETSPDYTYYRVKAPLTALIDALLDFTPQYLPPNESQTTVSLQYLDGATKIIHALPDWEPQQYRHHKENAYDEISKAWALVINEAAKRGGGLSLHTGGWDQTLAKHHEMSGGRMGTAMNSMAAGVSWMANNNSNGQPGNSSSDPNSILNQLMSGTYGAPVRVGPW
;
A
#
# COMPACT_ATOMS: atom_id res chain seq x y z
N MET A 1 73.75 0.80 -7.00
CA MET A 1 74.15 -0.45 -6.32
C MET A 1 75.28 -0.12 -5.37
N ALA A 2 75.07 -0.20 -4.06
CA ALA A 2 76.13 -0.01 -3.06
C ALA A 2 75.89 -0.99 -1.91
N THR A 3 76.78 -1.97 -1.79
CA THR A 3 76.74 -3.11 -0.88
C THR A 3 77.59 -2.81 0.35
N SER A 4 76.96 -2.75 1.52
CA SER A 4 77.62 -2.49 2.81
C SER A 4 78.40 -3.73 3.28
N ARG A 5 79.72 -3.56 3.45
CA ARG A 5 80.69 -4.57 3.89
C ARG A 5 80.52 -4.92 5.38
N LYS A 6 80.40 -6.23 5.65
CA LYS A 6 80.52 -6.92 6.95
C LYS A 6 81.82 -6.55 7.67
N ARG A 7 81.75 -6.16 8.94
CA ARG A 7 82.91 -6.13 9.87
C ARG A 7 83.03 -7.50 10.57
N LYS A 8 84.24 -8.07 10.55
CA LYS A 8 84.68 -9.21 11.38
C LYS A 8 84.90 -8.72 12.82
N ALA A 9 84.65 -9.59 13.79
CA ALA A 9 85.18 -9.47 15.14
C ALA A 9 85.91 -10.78 15.46
N ASP A 10 87.24 -10.70 15.56
CA ASP A 10 88.07 -11.52 16.47
C ASP A 10 87.74 -11.05 17.91
N GLU A 11 87.99 -11.71 19.03
CA GLU A 11 88.96 -12.75 19.42
C GLU A 11 88.51 -13.28 20.81
N ASP A 12 88.92 -14.51 21.13
CA ASP A 12 89.22 -15.13 22.43
C ASP A 12 88.49 -14.78 23.73
N GLY A 13 88.15 -15.85 24.46
CA GLY A 13 87.68 -15.77 25.85
C GLY A 13 87.31 -17.12 26.46
N ASP A 14 88.34 -17.92 26.70
CA ASP A 14 88.52 -18.91 27.78
C ASP A 14 87.54 -20.08 27.97
N GLU A 15 88.14 -21.26 27.79
CA GLU A 15 87.81 -22.53 28.40
C GLU A 15 87.55 -22.39 29.90
N MET A 16 86.41 -22.90 30.38
CA MET A 16 86.39 -23.62 31.66
C MET A 16 85.11 -24.47 31.83
N SER A 17 85.37 -25.75 32.14
CA SER A 17 84.59 -26.62 33.03
C SER A 17 83.37 -27.38 32.49
N LEU A 18 83.69 -28.52 31.87
CA LEU A 18 83.29 -29.89 32.26
C LEU A 18 82.08 -30.06 33.19
N SER A 19 81.01 -30.69 32.67
CA SER A 19 80.04 -31.51 33.41
C SER A 19 79.26 -32.45 32.47
N PRO A 20 78.73 -33.58 32.97
CA PRO A 20 78.84 -34.89 32.31
C PRO A 20 77.82 -35.21 31.22
N ARG A 21 78.25 -36.08 30.31
CA ARG A 21 77.48 -36.69 29.21
C ARG A 21 76.47 -37.71 29.75
N SER A 22 75.30 -37.27 30.21
CA SER A 22 74.11 -38.14 30.31
C SER A 22 72.88 -37.37 30.81
N SER A 23 72.08 -36.85 29.89
CA SER A 23 70.67 -36.56 30.12
C SER A 23 69.92 -36.75 28.80
N PRO A 24 68.75 -37.43 28.80
CA PRO A 24 68.02 -37.73 27.58
C PRO A 24 67.56 -36.42 26.93
N SER A 25 67.70 -36.34 25.61
CA SER A 25 67.15 -35.28 24.79
C SER A 25 65.65 -35.15 25.06
N ALA A 26 65.25 -34.13 25.80
CA ALA A 26 63.88 -33.68 25.76
C ALA A 26 63.61 -33.16 24.34
N PRO A 27 62.52 -33.56 23.66
CA PRO A 27 62.19 -33.00 22.37
C PRO A 27 62.06 -31.49 22.53
N SER A 28 62.74 -30.74 21.68
CA SER A 28 62.68 -29.28 21.66
C SER A 28 61.23 -28.84 21.57
N ARG A 29 60.63 -28.45 22.69
CA ARG A 29 59.31 -27.84 22.70
C ARG A 29 59.49 -26.49 22.01
N GLN A 30 59.00 -26.38 20.77
CA GLN A 30 59.00 -25.10 20.08
C GLN A 30 58.19 -24.13 20.93
N LEU A 31 58.87 -23.21 21.63
CA LEU A 31 58.21 -22.08 22.24
C LEU A 31 57.61 -21.28 21.09
N SER A 32 56.27 -21.30 21.01
CA SER A 32 55.49 -20.42 20.15
C SER A 32 55.84 -18.99 20.52
N ARG A 33 56.75 -18.38 19.74
CA ARG A 33 57.05 -16.97 19.86
C ARG A 33 55.75 -16.23 19.57
N PRO A 34 55.26 -15.36 20.49
CA PRO A 34 54.05 -14.59 20.23
C PRO A 34 54.29 -13.80 18.94
N SER A 35 53.43 -14.03 17.95
CA SER A 35 53.43 -13.24 16.72
C SER A 35 53.44 -11.78 17.12
N LYS A 36 54.51 -11.07 16.74
CA LYS A 36 54.59 -9.62 16.94
C LYS A 36 53.27 -9.05 16.42
N LYS A 37 52.47 -8.48 17.32
CA LYS A 37 51.26 -7.76 16.95
C LYS A 37 51.71 -6.65 16.00
N VAL A 38 51.55 -6.90 14.70
CA VAL A 38 51.71 -5.88 13.67
C VAL A 38 50.80 -4.74 14.11
N ARG A 39 51.39 -3.58 14.41
CA ARG A 39 50.60 -2.40 14.76
C ARG A 39 49.68 -2.17 13.57
N SER A 40 48.39 -2.39 13.79
CA SER A 40 47.30 -2.15 12.84
C SER A 40 47.16 -0.66 12.62
N ASN A 41 48.16 -0.03 12.02
CA ASN A 41 48.15 1.36 11.61
C ASN A 41 48.30 1.50 10.10
N GLU A 42 48.02 0.42 9.37
CA GLU A 42 47.69 0.56 7.96
C GLU A 42 46.26 1.10 7.87
N LEU A 43 46.15 2.39 7.56
CA LEU A 43 44.96 3.04 7.03
C LEU A 43 44.62 2.43 5.65
N VAL A 44 44.34 1.13 5.63
CA VAL A 44 43.77 0.45 4.46
C VAL A 44 42.33 0.93 4.37
N GLY A 45 41.96 1.44 3.20
CA GLY A 45 40.61 1.93 2.91
C GLY A 45 39.59 0.82 3.13
N ARG A 46 39.03 0.74 4.34
CA ARG A 46 37.97 -0.20 4.67
C ARG A 46 36.75 0.19 3.84
N PRO A 47 36.12 -0.75 3.10
CA PRO A 47 34.91 -0.44 2.35
C PRO A 47 33.85 0.08 3.31
N LEU A 48 33.08 1.06 2.84
CA LEU A 48 32.03 1.70 3.62
C LEU A 48 31.04 0.64 4.11
N THR A 49 30.74 0.63 5.40
CA THR A 49 29.80 -0.33 5.98
C THR A 49 28.40 -0.08 5.43
N LEU A 50 27.63 -1.14 5.20
CA LEU A 50 26.28 -1.06 4.62
C LEU A 50 25.38 0.02 5.28
N PRO A 51 25.31 0.16 6.62
CA PRO A 51 24.49 1.22 7.24
C PRO A 51 24.90 2.63 6.80
N ARG A 52 26.22 2.87 6.68
CA ARG A 52 26.77 4.16 6.23
C ARG A 52 26.55 4.42 4.74
N LEU A 53 26.40 3.37 3.94
CA LEU A 53 26.02 3.50 2.54
C LEU A 53 24.52 3.81 2.41
N LEU A 54 23.67 3.18 3.23
CA LEU A 54 22.22 3.48 3.28
C LEU A 54 21.95 4.91 3.75
N GLU A 55 22.74 5.46 4.68
CA GLU A 55 22.65 6.87 5.11
C GLU A 55 22.92 7.87 3.98
N THR A 56 23.69 7.48 2.95
CA THR A 56 24.02 8.37 1.82
C THR A 56 23.00 8.34 0.69
N LEU A 57 22.07 7.37 0.71
CA LEU A 57 21.07 7.19 -0.33
C LEU A 57 19.85 8.06 -0.02
N ASP A 58 19.35 8.76 -1.03
CA ASP A 58 18.09 9.48 -0.90
C ASP A 58 16.90 8.49 -0.80
N PRO A 59 15.72 8.93 -0.32
CA PRO A 59 14.56 8.05 -0.18
C PRO A 59 14.10 7.39 -1.49
N THR A 60 14.32 8.05 -2.63
CA THR A 60 13.97 7.51 -3.95
C THR A 60 14.92 6.38 -4.37
N GLN A 61 16.22 6.56 -4.13
CA GLN A 61 17.27 5.59 -4.39
C GLN A 61 17.12 4.37 -3.47
N LEU A 62 16.77 4.59 -2.19
CA LEU A 62 16.46 3.50 -1.26
C LEU A 62 15.29 2.65 -1.74
N ARG A 63 14.19 3.27 -2.21
CA ARG A 63 13.04 2.55 -2.77
C ARG A 63 13.44 1.75 -4.01
N THR A 64 14.16 2.34 -4.96
CA THR A 64 14.62 1.63 -6.17
C THR A 64 15.57 0.47 -5.87
N VAL A 65 16.46 0.61 -4.89
CA VAL A 65 17.34 -0.47 -4.46
C VAL A 65 16.53 -1.60 -3.81
N LEU A 66 15.58 -1.25 -2.94
CA LEU A 66 14.70 -2.22 -2.29
C LEU A 66 13.84 -2.98 -3.31
N GLU A 67 13.23 -2.28 -4.26
CA GLU A 67 12.45 -2.86 -5.36
C GLU A 67 13.27 -3.90 -6.13
N ARG A 68 14.51 -3.55 -6.55
CA ARG A 68 15.41 -4.49 -7.24
C ARG A 68 15.81 -5.69 -6.40
N ILE A 69 15.93 -5.52 -5.07
CA ILE A 69 16.21 -6.64 -4.16
C ILE A 69 14.99 -7.55 -4.08
N CYS A 70 13.78 -6.99 -3.95
CA CYS A 70 12.53 -7.73 -3.91
C CYS A 70 12.25 -8.49 -5.22
N GLU A 71 12.60 -7.91 -6.38
CA GLU A 71 12.50 -8.59 -7.69
C GLU A 71 13.42 -9.81 -7.79
N ARG A 72 14.62 -9.72 -7.19
CA ARG A 72 15.61 -10.81 -7.18
C ARG A 72 15.32 -11.87 -6.11
N HIS A 73 14.75 -11.44 -5.00
CA HIS A 73 14.49 -12.24 -3.80
C HIS A 73 13.04 -12.01 -3.34
N PRO A 74 12.06 -12.74 -3.92
CA PRO A 74 10.63 -12.55 -3.62
C PRO A 74 10.25 -12.93 -2.19
N ASP A 75 11.07 -13.73 -1.51
CA ASP A 75 11.00 -14.03 -0.09
C ASP A 75 11.19 -12.77 0.76
N ILE A 76 12.21 -11.96 0.46
CA ILE A 76 12.43 -10.66 1.12
C ILE A 76 11.27 -9.71 0.82
N GLY A 77 10.74 -9.72 -0.40
CA GLY A 77 9.56 -8.93 -0.75
C GLY A 77 8.34 -9.23 0.13
N ARG A 78 8.09 -10.51 0.46
CA ARG A 78 7.01 -10.89 1.38
C ARG A 78 7.27 -10.42 2.81
N GLU A 79 8.52 -10.47 3.26
CA GLU A 79 8.91 -9.97 4.58
C GLU A 79 8.76 -8.45 4.68
N VAL A 80 9.12 -7.72 3.63
CA VAL A 80 8.92 -6.26 3.56
C VAL A 80 7.43 -5.92 3.60
N VAL A 81 6.59 -6.62 2.83
CA VAL A 81 5.13 -6.37 2.83
C VAL A 81 4.49 -6.73 4.18
N SER A 82 4.96 -7.77 4.86
CA SER A 82 4.41 -8.18 6.16
C SER A 82 4.90 -7.31 7.33
N SER A 83 6.11 -6.74 7.22
CA SER A 83 6.69 -5.85 8.23
C SER A 83 6.32 -4.38 8.05
N ALA A 84 5.99 -3.97 6.82
CA ALA A 84 5.56 -2.61 6.54
C ALA A 84 4.20 -2.31 7.19
N PRO A 85 4.04 -1.15 7.84
CA PRO A 85 2.73 -0.73 8.31
C PRO A 85 1.79 -0.54 7.12
N ARG A 86 0.52 -0.90 7.30
CA ARG A 86 -0.50 -0.64 6.27
C ARG A 86 -0.55 0.86 5.98
N PRO A 87 -0.58 1.27 4.71
CA PRO A 87 -0.69 2.68 4.36
C PRO A 87 -1.99 3.25 4.92
N THR A 88 -1.90 4.40 5.58
CA THR A 88 -3.09 5.13 6.04
C THR A 88 -3.72 5.86 4.86
N VAL A 89 -5.02 6.14 4.96
CA VAL A 89 -5.75 6.93 3.94
C VAL A 89 -5.05 8.27 3.69
N GLU A 90 -4.63 8.96 4.76
CA GLU A 90 -3.92 10.23 4.68
C GLU A 90 -2.58 10.11 3.93
N ALA A 91 -1.82 9.05 4.18
CA ALA A 91 -0.55 8.82 3.48
C ALA A 91 -0.78 8.56 1.98
N ALA A 92 -1.77 7.75 1.62
CA ALA A 92 -2.11 7.50 0.22
C ALA A 92 -2.61 8.78 -0.49
N HIS A 93 -3.47 9.57 0.16
CA HIS A 93 -3.91 10.86 -0.38
C HIS A 93 -2.77 11.86 -0.52
N GLY A 94 -1.82 11.89 0.42
CA GLY A 94 -0.62 12.73 0.32
C GLY A 94 0.21 12.40 -0.93
N VAL A 95 0.44 11.11 -1.19
CA VAL A 95 1.14 10.68 -2.41
C VAL A 95 0.38 11.08 -3.67
N LEU A 96 -0.94 10.85 -3.71
CA LEU A 96 -1.77 11.24 -4.86
C LEU A 96 -1.79 12.76 -5.08
N GLN A 97 -1.74 13.57 -4.02
CA GLN A 97 -1.60 15.03 -4.11
C GLN A 97 -0.26 15.43 -4.73
N GLU A 98 0.85 14.79 -4.38
CA GLU A 98 2.15 15.06 -5.03
C GLU A 98 2.11 14.75 -6.54
N TYR A 99 1.44 13.67 -6.95
CA TYR A 99 1.22 13.38 -8.38
C TYR A 99 0.37 14.45 -9.05
N GLN A 100 -0.67 14.93 -8.36
CA GLN A 100 -1.52 16.02 -8.85
C GLN A 100 -0.75 17.34 -8.99
N GLU A 101 0.13 17.67 -8.06
CA GLU A 101 0.98 18.85 -8.12
C GLU A 101 1.98 18.76 -9.29
N LYS A 102 2.60 17.60 -9.49
CA LYS A 102 3.48 17.35 -10.65
C LYS A 102 2.73 17.52 -11.97
N MET A 103 1.50 17.03 -12.04
CA MET A 103 0.63 17.24 -13.20
C MET A 103 0.33 18.73 -13.40
N LYS A 104 -0.08 19.47 -12.36
CA LYS A 104 -0.35 20.90 -12.46
C LYS A 104 0.88 21.70 -12.88
N ALA A 105 2.07 21.35 -12.36
CA ALA A 105 3.33 21.98 -12.72
C ALA A 105 3.75 21.72 -14.18
N SER A 106 3.23 20.67 -14.82
CA SER A 106 3.48 20.38 -16.23
C SER A 106 2.60 21.18 -17.19
N ILE A 107 1.59 21.90 -16.69
CA ILE A 107 0.73 22.76 -17.49
C ILE A 107 1.57 23.98 -17.92
N PRO A 108 1.69 24.27 -19.22
CA PRO A 108 2.45 25.42 -19.70
C PRO A 108 1.80 26.75 -19.29
N TYR A 109 2.62 27.76 -19.05
CA TYR A 109 2.14 29.12 -18.76
C TYR A 109 1.65 29.81 -20.05
N GLY A 110 0.55 30.55 -19.96
CA GLY A 110 0.00 31.37 -21.05
C GLY A 110 -0.91 30.61 -22.01
N GLU A 111 -1.35 31.30 -23.07
CA GLU A 111 -2.19 30.70 -24.10
C GLU A 111 -1.35 29.76 -24.98
N THR A 112 -1.71 28.48 -24.95
CA THR A 112 -1.06 27.42 -25.70
C THR A 112 -2.11 26.58 -26.41
N SER A 113 -1.73 25.90 -27.49
CA SER A 113 -2.65 25.01 -28.18
C SER A 113 -3.07 23.85 -27.27
N PRO A 114 -4.34 23.42 -27.32
CA PRO A 114 -4.84 22.33 -26.48
C PRO A 114 -4.05 21.03 -26.68
N ASP A 115 -3.60 20.76 -27.90
CA ASP A 115 -2.78 19.59 -28.22
C ASP A 115 -1.40 19.64 -27.54
N TYR A 116 -0.72 20.78 -27.61
CA TYR A 116 0.60 20.94 -26.99
C TYR A 116 0.51 20.77 -25.46
N THR A 117 -0.50 21.38 -24.84
CA THR A 117 -0.77 21.24 -23.40
C THR A 117 -1.08 19.81 -23.03
N TYR A 118 -1.88 19.11 -23.83
CA TYR A 118 -2.15 17.69 -23.61
C TYR A 118 -0.88 16.85 -23.62
N TYR A 119 -0.01 16.96 -24.63
CA TYR A 119 1.20 16.14 -24.70
C TYR A 119 2.19 16.41 -23.56
N ARG A 120 2.21 17.64 -23.02
CA ARG A 120 3.00 17.98 -21.82
C ARG A 120 2.45 17.31 -20.55
N VAL A 121 1.14 17.35 -20.38
CA VAL A 121 0.45 16.88 -19.17
C VAL A 121 0.17 15.38 -19.23
N LYS A 122 0.18 14.76 -20.41
CA LYS A 122 -0.18 13.35 -20.61
C LYS A 122 0.59 12.40 -19.69
N ALA A 123 1.91 12.51 -19.64
CA ALA A 123 2.73 11.61 -18.83
C ALA A 123 2.41 11.71 -17.31
N PRO A 124 2.43 12.91 -16.68
CA PRO A 124 2.07 13.01 -15.27
C PRO A 124 0.58 12.76 -15.00
N LEU A 125 -0.32 13.02 -15.96
CA LEU A 125 -1.74 12.65 -15.85
C LEU A 125 -1.92 11.13 -15.81
N THR A 126 -1.29 10.40 -16.72
CA THR A 126 -1.35 8.93 -16.73
C THR A 126 -0.73 8.36 -15.45
N ALA A 127 0.41 8.88 -15.00
CA ALA A 127 1.03 8.44 -13.75
C ALA A 127 0.13 8.68 -12.51
N LEU A 128 -0.62 9.78 -12.47
CA LEU A 128 -1.60 10.05 -11.41
C LEU A 128 -2.76 9.05 -11.46
N ILE A 129 -3.29 8.75 -12.65
CA ILE A 129 -4.39 7.79 -12.83
C ILE A 129 -3.94 6.38 -12.47
N ASP A 130 -2.77 5.95 -12.93
CA ASP A 130 -2.20 4.65 -12.61
C ASP A 130 -2.02 4.50 -11.09
N ALA A 131 -1.43 5.51 -10.42
CA ALA A 131 -1.30 5.50 -8.96
C ALA A 131 -2.66 5.42 -8.25
N LEU A 132 -3.67 6.14 -8.74
CA LEU A 132 -5.04 6.07 -8.20
C LEU A 132 -5.62 4.67 -8.34
N LEU A 133 -5.44 4.02 -9.49
CA LEU A 133 -5.90 2.65 -9.74
C LEU A 133 -5.13 1.61 -8.92
N ASP A 134 -3.85 1.84 -8.62
CA ASP A 134 -3.03 0.93 -7.81
C ASP A 134 -3.38 1.00 -6.31
N PHE A 135 -3.66 2.19 -5.78
CA PHE A 135 -4.05 2.35 -4.38
C PHE A 135 -5.49 1.93 -4.12
N THR A 136 -6.39 2.10 -5.08
CA THR A 136 -7.83 1.87 -4.86
C THR A 136 -8.17 0.45 -4.35
N PRO A 137 -7.67 -0.65 -4.95
CA PRO A 137 -7.93 -2.01 -4.49
C PRO A 137 -7.53 -2.30 -3.04
N GLN A 138 -6.58 -1.55 -2.47
CA GLN A 138 -6.17 -1.73 -1.08
C GLN A 138 -7.26 -1.31 -0.09
N TYR A 139 -8.09 -0.34 -0.49
CA TYR A 139 -9.20 0.19 0.30
C TYR A 139 -10.54 -0.42 -0.11
N LEU A 140 -10.53 -1.41 -1.01
CA LEU A 140 -11.71 -2.16 -1.40
C LEU A 140 -11.77 -3.51 -0.68
N PRO A 141 -12.99 -4.05 -0.49
CA PRO A 141 -13.12 -5.42 -0.04
C PRO A 141 -12.53 -6.43 -1.04
N PRO A 142 -11.91 -7.52 -0.58
CA PRO A 142 -11.83 -7.99 0.82
C PRO A 142 -10.64 -7.42 1.63
N ASN A 143 -9.81 -6.56 1.06
CA ASN A 143 -8.57 -6.08 1.71
C ASN A 143 -8.85 -5.13 2.88
N GLU A 144 -9.80 -4.21 2.68
CA GLU A 144 -10.34 -3.35 3.72
C GLU A 144 -11.74 -3.84 4.13
N SER A 145 -11.93 -3.96 5.45
CA SER A 145 -13.17 -4.45 6.04
C SER A 145 -14.03 -3.32 6.62
N GLN A 146 -13.40 -2.18 6.95
CA GLN A 146 -14.05 -1.02 7.51
C GLN A 146 -14.59 -0.11 6.41
N THR A 147 -15.91 -0.14 6.21
CA THR A 147 -16.61 0.68 5.23
C THR A 147 -16.25 2.16 5.31
N THR A 148 -16.16 2.74 6.52
CA THR A 148 -15.84 4.16 6.69
C THR A 148 -14.47 4.53 6.14
N VAL A 149 -13.47 3.66 6.30
CA VAL A 149 -12.11 3.87 5.78
C VAL A 149 -12.10 3.83 4.26
N SER A 150 -12.79 2.84 3.67
CA SER A 150 -12.99 2.75 2.23
C SER A 150 -13.66 4.00 1.65
N LEU A 151 -14.75 4.47 2.26
CA LEU A 151 -15.48 5.64 1.79
C LEU A 151 -14.68 6.94 1.95
N GLN A 152 -13.92 7.07 3.05
CA GLN A 152 -13.01 8.21 3.23
C GLN A 152 -11.93 8.26 2.15
N TYR A 153 -11.34 7.11 1.82
CA TYR A 153 -10.39 7.03 0.73
C TYR A 153 -11.04 7.41 -0.61
N LEU A 154 -12.22 6.84 -0.90
CA LEU A 154 -12.93 7.07 -2.16
C LEU A 154 -13.38 8.53 -2.33
N ASP A 155 -13.82 9.22 -1.28
CA ASP A 155 -14.14 10.66 -1.32
C ASP A 155 -12.90 11.48 -1.74
N GLY A 156 -11.75 11.26 -1.08
CA GLY A 156 -10.51 11.94 -1.45
C GLY A 156 -10.05 11.62 -2.88
N ALA A 157 -10.11 10.35 -3.28
CA ALA A 157 -9.77 9.95 -4.65
C ALA A 157 -10.71 10.60 -5.68
N THR A 158 -12.01 10.67 -5.39
CA THR A 158 -13.00 11.30 -6.28
C THR A 158 -12.75 12.81 -6.38
N LYS A 159 -12.39 13.50 -5.28
CA LYS A 159 -11.96 14.91 -5.30
C LYS A 159 -10.76 15.17 -6.20
N ILE A 160 -9.81 14.24 -6.24
CA ILE A 160 -8.66 14.33 -7.15
C ILE A 160 -9.11 14.20 -8.60
N ILE A 161 -10.01 13.26 -8.90
CA ILE A 161 -10.60 13.09 -10.25
C ILE A 161 -11.38 14.35 -10.68
N HIS A 162 -12.16 14.94 -9.76
CA HIS A 162 -12.87 16.21 -10.01
C HIS A 162 -11.93 17.33 -10.45
N ALA A 163 -10.71 17.37 -9.87
CA ALA A 163 -9.71 18.39 -10.14
C ALA A 163 -8.83 18.10 -11.39
N LEU A 164 -9.10 17.04 -12.14
CA LEU A 164 -8.45 16.78 -13.42
C LEU A 164 -8.93 17.78 -14.49
N PRO A 165 -8.06 18.20 -15.42
CA PRO A 165 -8.41 19.17 -16.46
C PRO A 165 -9.51 18.64 -17.38
N ASP A 166 -10.43 19.53 -17.77
CA ASP A 166 -11.40 19.26 -18.81
C ASP A 166 -10.80 19.61 -20.17
N TRP A 167 -10.70 18.60 -21.04
CA TRP A 167 -10.16 18.78 -22.38
C TRP A 167 -11.26 19.16 -23.36
N GLU A 168 -11.03 20.19 -24.18
CA GLU A 168 -11.96 20.54 -25.25
C GLU A 168 -12.08 19.40 -26.28
N PRO A 169 -10.96 18.83 -26.81
CA PRO A 169 -11.05 17.71 -27.76
C PRO A 169 -11.53 16.44 -27.07
N GLN A 170 -12.58 15.82 -27.63
CA GLN A 170 -13.17 14.59 -27.09
C GLN A 170 -12.15 13.44 -26.97
N GLN A 171 -11.17 13.39 -27.88
CA GLN A 171 -10.09 12.40 -27.89
C GLN A 171 -9.24 12.35 -26.62
N TYR A 172 -9.19 13.42 -25.81
CA TYR A 172 -8.39 13.47 -24.58
C TYR A 172 -9.20 13.29 -23.30
N ARG A 173 -10.55 13.32 -23.40
CA ARG A 173 -11.44 13.19 -22.24
C ARG A 173 -11.43 11.80 -21.62
N HIS A 174 -11.12 10.76 -22.41
CA HIS A 174 -11.16 9.35 -21.99
C HIS A 174 -10.43 9.07 -20.67
N HIS A 175 -9.32 9.76 -20.37
CA HIS A 175 -8.60 9.61 -19.11
C HIS A 175 -9.47 9.91 -17.89
N LYS A 176 -10.12 11.08 -17.88
CA LYS A 176 -10.99 11.52 -16.78
C LYS A 176 -12.28 10.69 -16.74
N GLU A 177 -12.81 10.34 -17.91
CA GLU A 177 -14.01 9.51 -18.02
C GLU A 177 -13.79 8.09 -17.47
N ASN A 178 -12.70 7.43 -17.87
CA ASN A 178 -12.34 6.10 -17.38
C ASN A 178 -12.08 6.13 -15.87
N ALA A 179 -11.41 7.18 -15.36
CA ALA A 179 -11.20 7.33 -13.92
C ALA A 179 -12.53 7.45 -13.15
N TYR A 180 -13.52 8.17 -13.69
CA TYR A 180 -14.86 8.22 -13.10
C TYR A 180 -15.56 6.86 -13.14
N ASP A 181 -15.44 6.11 -14.23
CA ASP A 181 -16.08 4.80 -14.35
C ASP A 181 -15.48 3.80 -13.34
N GLU A 182 -14.15 3.78 -13.19
CA GLU A 182 -13.47 2.92 -12.23
C GLU A 182 -13.78 3.30 -10.79
N ILE A 183 -13.75 4.60 -10.44
CA ILE A 183 -14.10 5.02 -9.08
C ILE A 183 -15.58 4.78 -8.78
N SER A 184 -16.47 4.95 -9.76
CA SER A 184 -17.91 4.68 -9.63
C SER A 184 -18.18 3.20 -9.33
N LYS A 185 -17.46 2.29 -9.99
CA LYS A 185 -17.50 0.85 -9.67
C LYS A 185 -16.96 0.58 -8.27
N ALA A 186 -15.86 1.21 -7.88
CA ALA A 186 -15.26 1.07 -6.55
C ALA A 186 -16.24 1.49 -5.43
N TRP A 187 -16.91 2.63 -5.59
CA TRP A 187 -17.99 3.07 -4.71
C TRP A 187 -19.14 2.06 -4.63
N ALA A 188 -19.61 1.57 -5.77
CA ALA A 188 -20.69 0.57 -5.83
C ALA A 188 -20.31 -0.72 -5.07
N LEU A 189 -19.06 -1.20 -5.19
CA LEU A 189 -18.59 -2.38 -4.48
C LEU A 189 -18.63 -2.19 -2.96
N VAL A 190 -18.08 -1.07 -2.46
CA VAL A 190 -18.06 -0.76 -1.02
C VAL A 190 -19.48 -0.62 -0.46
N ILE A 191 -20.38 0.06 -1.20
CA ILE A 191 -21.77 0.24 -0.81
C ILE A 191 -22.51 -1.10 -0.75
N ASN A 192 -22.36 -1.95 -1.76
CA ASN A 192 -23.01 -3.26 -1.80
C ASN A 192 -22.51 -4.15 -0.66
N GLU A 193 -21.22 -4.09 -0.32
CA GLU A 193 -20.67 -4.82 0.81
C GLU A 193 -21.21 -4.31 2.15
N ALA A 194 -21.25 -3.01 2.34
CA ALA A 194 -21.82 -2.40 3.53
C ALA A 194 -23.30 -2.75 3.69
N ALA A 195 -24.08 -2.73 2.60
CA ALA A 195 -25.48 -3.15 2.60
C ALA A 195 -25.64 -4.63 3.03
N LYS A 196 -24.81 -5.54 2.49
CA LYS A 196 -24.82 -6.97 2.87
C LYS A 196 -24.52 -7.19 4.35
N ARG A 197 -23.67 -6.36 4.96
CA ARG A 197 -23.25 -6.48 6.36
C ARG A 197 -24.20 -5.80 7.36
N GLY A 198 -25.39 -5.34 6.94
CA GLY A 198 -26.28 -4.57 7.81
C GLY A 198 -25.84 -3.11 8.02
N GLY A 199 -24.77 -2.68 7.34
CA GLY A 199 -24.18 -1.35 7.44
C GLY A 199 -24.91 -0.25 6.69
N GLY A 200 -26.09 -0.53 6.12
CA GLY A 200 -26.92 0.49 5.45
C GLY A 200 -27.22 1.70 6.34
N LEU A 201 -27.42 1.47 7.65
CA LEU A 201 -27.63 2.54 8.61
C LEU A 201 -26.38 3.43 8.75
N SER A 202 -25.18 2.82 8.76
CA SER A 202 -23.90 3.53 8.85
C SER A 202 -23.61 4.39 7.61
N LEU A 203 -24.11 4.00 6.43
CA LEU A 203 -23.98 4.78 5.21
C LEU A 203 -24.81 6.07 5.29
N HIS A 204 -26.05 5.95 5.78
CA HIS A 204 -26.96 7.09 5.91
C HIS A 204 -26.63 7.99 7.11
N THR A 205 -26.28 7.43 8.28
CA THR A 205 -25.90 8.23 9.45
C THR A 205 -24.55 8.91 9.27
N GLY A 206 -23.68 8.36 8.41
CA GLY A 206 -22.39 8.95 8.07
C GLY A 206 -22.45 10.07 7.03
N GLY A 207 -23.62 10.41 6.47
CA GLY A 207 -23.77 11.42 5.43
C GLY A 207 -23.07 11.08 4.10
N TRP A 208 -22.82 9.79 3.87
CA TRP A 208 -22.13 9.32 2.66
C TRP A 208 -23.04 9.36 1.44
N ASP A 209 -24.35 9.27 1.64
CA ASP A 209 -25.38 9.49 0.62
C ASP A 209 -25.34 10.92 0.06
N GLN A 210 -25.25 11.94 0.93
CA GLN A 210 -25.14 13.34 0.52
C GLN A 210 -23.81 13.61 -0.18
N THR A 211 -22.72 13.05 0.35
CA THR A 211 -21.38 13.15 -0.25
C THR A 211 -21.36 12.56 -1.66
N LEU A 212 -21.93 11.35 -1.83
CA LEU A 212 -22.01 10.69 -3.12
C LEU A 212 -22.92 11.44 -4.10
N ALA A 213 -24.06 11.95 -3.65
CA ALA A 213 -24.95 12.77 -4.47
C ALA A 213 -24.25 14.03 -4.99
N LYS A 214 -23.47 14.71 -4.13
CA LYS A 214 -22.65 15.85 -4.53
C LYS A 214 -21.60 15.47 -5.58
N HIS A 215 -20.90 14.34 -5.39
CA HIS A 215 -19.94 13.89 -6.40
C HIS A 215 -20.62 13.49 -7.71
N HIS A 216 -21.81 12.90 -7.66
CA HIS A 216 -22.59 12.54 -8.84
C HIS A 216 -22.96 13.77 -9.67
N GLU A 217 -23.45 14.83 -9.02
CA GLU A 217 -23.74 16.12 -9.65
C GLU A 217 -22.47 16.73 -10.28
N MET A 218 -21.38 16.81 -9.52
CA MET A 218 -20.10 17.34 -10.02
C MET A 218 -19.52 16.54 -11.18
N SER A 219 -19.75 15.22 -11.21
CA SER A 219 -19.27 14.33 -12.28
C SER A 219 -20.13 14.39 -13.56
N GLY A 220 -21.21 15.18 -13.58
CA GLY A 220 -22.16 15.22 -14.70
C GLY A 220 -22.94 13.93 -14.89
N GLY A 221 -23.22 13.21 -13.80
CA GLY A 221 -24.01 11.98 -13.81
C GLY A 221 -23.21 10.67 -13.95
N ARG A 222 -21.88 10.73 -14.04
CA ARG A 222 -21.03 9.53 -14.26
C ARG A 222 -20.96 8.58 -13.06
N MET A 223 -21.26 9.06 -11.86
CA MET A 223 -21.37 8.20 -10.68
C MET A 223 -22.71 7.46 -10.55
N GLY A 224 -23.46 7.29 -11.66
CA GLY A 224 -24.78 6.66 -11.66
C GLY A 224 -24.76 5.23 -11.10
N THR A 225 -23.72 4.44 -11.39
CA THR A 225 -23.56 3.07 -10.87
C THR A 225 -23.51 3.04 -9.35
N ALA A 226 -22.75 3.94 -8.75
CA ALA A 226 -22.66 4.09 -7.30
C ALA A 226 -24.00 4.56 -6.69
N MET A 227 -24.65 5.55 -7.30
CA MET A 227 -25.96 6.05 -6.85
C MET A 227 -27.04 4.97 -6.89
N ASN A 228 -27.07 4.15 -7.94
CA ASN A 228 -28.00 3.02 -8.05
C ASN A 228 -27.76 1.98 -6.95
N SER A 229 -26.49 1.68 -6.65
CA SER A 229 -26.11 0.79 -5.54
C SER A 229 -26.51 1.37 -4.18
N MET A 230 -26.38 2.69 -4.01
CA MET A 230 -26.80 3.39 -2.80
C MET A 230 -28.31 3.32 -2.60
N ALA A 231 -29.09 3.59 -3.65
CA ALA A 231 -30.55 3.48 -3.62
C ALA A 231 -31.01 2.06 -3.30
N ALA A 232 -30.37 1.05 -3.89
CA ALA A 232 -30.65 -0.36 -3.60
C ALA A 232 -30.34 -0.74 -2.14
N GLY A 233 -29.19 -0.27 -1.62
CA GLY A 233 -28.78 -0.52 -0.23
C GLY A 233 -29.67 0.15 0.82
N VAL A 234 -30.21 1.35 0.52
CA VAL A 234 -31.12 2.09 1.40
C VAL A 234 -32.56 1.56 1.33
N SER A 235 -33.02 1.10 0.16
CA SER A 235 -34.37 0.54 -0.01
C SER A 235 -34.63 -0.67 0.90
N TRP A 236 -33.61 -1.49 1.17
CA TRP A 236 -33.70 -2.57 2.15
C TRP A 236 -34.01 -2.07 3.58
N MET A 237 -33.56 -0.87 3.96
CA MET A 237 -33.92 -0.25 5.24
C MET A 237 -35.36 0.28 5.25
N ALA A 238 -35.84 0.86 4.14
CA ALA A 238 -37.21 1.35 4.04
C ALA A 238 -38.23 0.20 4.19
N ASN A 239 -37.91 -0.98 3.64
CA ASN A 239 -38.75 -2.17 3.72
C ASN A 239 -38.72 -2.86 5.09
N ASN A 240 -37.72 -2.59 5.93
CA ASN A 240 -37.62 -3.13 7.29
C ASN A 240 -38.19 -2.16 8.36
N ASN A 241 -38.34 -0.87 8.01
CA ASN A 241 -38.96 0.15 8.86
C ASN A 241 -40.44 0.41 8.53
N SER A 242 -40.98 -0.21 7.48
CA SER A 242 -42.41 -0.24 7.18
C SER A 242 -43.13 -1.35 7.96
N ASN A 243 -42.99 -1.36 9.30
CA ASN A 243 -43.88 -2.14 10.16
C ASN A 243 -45.16 -1.34 10.42
N GLY A 244 -46.02 -1.26 9.40
CA GLY A 244 -47.28 -0.53 9.52
C GLY A 244 -48.12 -0.38 8.25
N GLN A 245 -48.28 -1.42 7.41
CA GLN A 245 -49.45 -1.53 6.53
C GLN A 245 -49.56 -2.97 5.96
N PRO A 246 -50.73 -3.63 5.99
CA PRO A 246 -50.85 -5.02 5.55
C PRO A 246 -51.02 -5.08 4.02
N GLY A 247 -49.98 -5.54 3.32
CA GLY A 247 -49.94 -5.70 1.87
C GLY A 247 -49.63 -7.14 1.46
N ASN A 248 -50.69 -7.94 1.37
CA ASN A 248 -50.85 -9.18 0.61
C ASN A 248 -49.65 -9.66 -0.24
N SER A 249 -48.89 -10.65 0.25
CA SER A 249 -47.97 -11.45 -0.58
C SER A 249 -47.78 -12.86 -0.02
N SER A 250 -48.57 -13.77 -0.58
CA SER A 250 -48.23 -15.16 -0.97
C SER A 250 -47.00 -15.84 -0.33
N SER A 251 -47.30 -16.76 0.59
CA SER A 251 -46.62 -18.04 0.86
C SER A 251 -45.09 -18.04 1.01
N ASP A 252 -44.59 -17.48 2.12
CA ASP A 252 -43.24 -17.72 2.61
C ASP A 252 -43.19 -18.89 3.63
N PRO A 253 -42.24 -19.83 3.54
CA PRO A 253 -42.07 -20.90 4.53
C PRO A 253 -41.69 -20.37 5.94
N ASN A 254 -41.18 -19.15 6.03
CA ASN A 254 -40.93 -18.45 7.31
C ASN A 254 -42.22 -18.05 8.04
N SER A 255 -43.36 -17.97 7.34
CA SER A 255 -44.65 -17.69 7.98
C SER A 255 -45.13 -18.85 8.85
N ILE A 256 -44.84 -20.09 8.43
CA ILE A 256 -45.22 -21.31 9.14
C ILE A 256 -44.41 -21.43 10.44
N LEU A 257 -43.12 -21.12 10.39
CA LEU A 257 -42.23 -21.17 11.55
C LEU A 257 -42.59 -20.07 12.58
N ASN A 258 -42.96 -18.88 12.11
CA ASN A 258 -43.51 -17.82 12.97
C ASN A 258 -44.90 -18.16 13.53
N GLN A 259 -45.75 -18.87 12.80
CA GLN A 259 -47.04 -19.37 13.31
C GLN A 259 -46.84 -20.44 14.39
N LEU A 260 -45.82 -21.29 14.24
CA LEU A 260 -45.45 -22.29 15.25
C LEU A 260 -44.88 -21.66 16.52
N MET A 261 -44.01 -20.64 16.41
CA MET A 261 -43.43 -19.97 17.57
C MET A 261 -44.40 -19.03 18.29
N SER A 262 -45.37 -18.44 17.58
CA SER A 262 -46.34 -17.51 18.17
C SER A 262 -47.52 -18.21 18.88
N GLY A 263 -47.59 -19.54 18.86
CA GLY A 263 -48.63 -20.30 19.55
C GLY A 263 -50.04 -20.11 18.98
N THR A 264 -50.17 -19.52 17.79
CA THR A 264 -51.46 -19.18 17.18
C THR A 264 -52.00 -20.34 16.33
N TYR A 265 -52.31 -21.46 16.98
CA TYR A 265 -52.94 -22.60 16.32
C TYR A 265 -54.46 -22.40 16.25
N GLY A 266 -55.03 -22.34 15.04
CA GLY A 266 -56.49 -22.47 14.85
C GLY A 266 -57.29 -21.17 14.67
N ALA A 267 -56.86 -20.28 13.77
CA ALA A 267 -57.78 -19.25 13.27
C ALA A 267 -58.91 -19.92 12.45
N PRO A 268 -60.20 -19.69 12.77
CA PRO A 268 -61.30 -20.37 12.09
C PRO A 268 -61.42 -19.87 10.65
N VAL A 269 -61.34 -20.79 9.69
CA VAL A 269 -61.63 -20.56 8.27
C VAL A 269 -63.13 -20.26 8.14
N ARG A 270 -63.49 -19.04 7.74
CA ARG A 270 -64.87 -18.70 7.36
C ARG A 270 -65.19 -19.36 6.02
N VAL A 271 -66.06 -20.36 6.03
CA VAL A 271 -66.74 -20.84 4.82
C VAL A 271 -67.97 -19.95 4.57
N GLY A 272 -68.06 -19.36 3.37
CA GLY A 272 -69.20 -18.56 2.94
C GLY A 272 -70.39 -19.44 2.49
N PRO A 273 -71.62 -18.89 2.46
CA PRO A 273 -72.82 -19.65 2.11
C PRO A 273 -72.91 -19.89 0.59
N TRP A 274 -73.53 -21.03 0.25
CA TRP A 274 -73.78 -21.54 -1.10
C TRP A 274 -74.77 -20.68 -1.89
#